data_AF-A0AAU5YD23-F1
#
_entry.id   AF-A0AAU5YD23-F1
#
_cell.length_a   1.000
_cell.length_b   1.000
_cell.length_c   1.000
_cell.angle_alpha   90.00
_cell.angle_beta   90.00
_cell.angle_gamma   90.00
#
_symmetry.space_group_name_H-M   'P 1'
#
loop_
_entity.id
_entity.type
_entity.pdbx_description
1 polymer ?
#
loop_
_entity_poly.entity_id
_entity_poly.type
_entity_poly.pdbx_seq_one_letter_code
_entity_poly.pdbx_strand_id
1 'polypeptide(L)'
;MNRYDYDSVEERQERTFGALPPARGKGFALTWWGRAWLAALEDGALDREQVRSGRRLARAGAVGTVSVRPGRITAVVEDLDRTPHRADVLLERLSDAQWDRFLDLAVERAGHVAALLDREMPPHLVEDAETAGIDLLPGLGDLEAECDCGAWDHCGHTAAVCYQVASLLDQDPFVLLLLRGRAEQTLLDDLQARATAPEAGSEPPRAEGVDAAEAYAAGSILPPLPAAPGLPEEPGVPPSLDAEAPPPPGVDPAALEILAARTAAMAHLLLAEALHEWSGRRAPMAELTVGRELTVGQDAARLAAGVLEGPQAADGPATAVAGRLAAGSGRGREQLASAARAWRHGGAASLSVCEEEWTVAGGALARARAALDAAWEEDERPVLRARGNRWTVVGAGCQLRLGRDGRWWPYRKEGDRWMPAGDAAHDPATALAVARPEGEETLP
;
A
#
# COMPACT_ATOMS: atom_id res chain seq x y z
N MET A 1 14.83 26.81 43.74
CA MET A 1 14.38 26.67 42.34
C MET A 1 14.36 28.05 41.75
N ASN A 2 15.36 28.36 40.93
CA ASN A 2 15.68 29.72 40.51
C ASN A 2 14.91 30.05 39.23
N ARG A 3 14.43 31.28 39.10
CA ARG A 3 13.64 31.80 37.95
C ARG A 3 14.36 31.66 36.60
N TYR A 4 15.67 31.40 36.62
CA TYR A 4 16.55 31.22 35.47
C TYR A 4 16.54 29.82 34.83
N ASP A 5 15.95 28.79 35.47
CA ASP A 5 15.85 27.45 34.86
C ASP A 5 14.67 27.32 33.88
N TYR A 6 13.61 28.11 34.06
CA TYR A 6 12.41 28.06 33.21
C TYR A 6 12.64 28.58 31.79
N ASP A 7 13.40 29.67 31.63
CA ASP A 7 13.68 30.26 30.31
C ASP A 7 14.47 29.29 29.40
N SER A 8 15.33 28.44 29.96
CA SER A 8 16.21 27.53 29.21
C SER A 8 15.52 26.27 28.64
N VAL A 9 14.32 25.94 29.12
CA VAL A 9 13.51 24.83 28.62
C VAL A 9 12.48 25.32 27.59
N GLU A 10 11.98 26.56 27.74
CA GLU A 10 11.10 27.20 26.76
C GLU A 10 11.82 27.47 25.42
N GLU A 11 13.13 27.77 25.43
CA GLU A 11 13.95 27.93 24.21
C GLU A 11 14.07 26.63 23.35
N ARG A 12 13.76 25.44 23.89
CA ARG A 12 13.80 24.18 23.12
C ARG A 12 12.52 23.85 22.35
N GLN A 13 11.44 24.61 22.56
CA GLN A 13 10.13 24.35 21.94
C GLN A 13 9.68 25.55 21.10
N GLU A 14 10.59 26.15 20.34
CA GLU A 14 10.25 27.19 19.37
C GLU A 14 10.30 26.63 17.95
N ARG A 15 9.25 26.87 17.16
CA ARG A 15 9.24 26.63 15.72
C ARG A 15 9.15 27.96 14.97
N THR A 16 10.08 28.16 14.05
CA THR A 16 10.17 29.38 13.26
C THR A 16 9.78 29.10 11.81
N PHE A 17 8.86 29.90 11.28
CA PHE A 17 8.35 29.81 9.91
C PHE A 17 8.82 31.04 9.14
N GLY A 18 9.42 30.82 7.96
CA GLY A 18 9.81 31.91 7.08
C GLY A 18 8.61 32.76 6.66
N ALA A 19 8.86 34.03 6.35
CA ALA A 19 7.82 34.93 5.83
C ALA A 19 7.15 34.30 4.59
N LEU A 20 5.81 34.21 4.59
CA LEU A 20 5.10 33.69 3.43
C LEU A 20 5.02 34.74 2.32
N PRO A 21 5.05 34.30 1.04
CA PRO A 21 4.85 35.21 -0.07
C PRO A 21 3.42 35.80 -0.06
N PRO A 22 3.20 36.94 -0.73
CA PRO A 22 1.87 37.55 -0.86
C PRO A 22 0.82 36.55 -1.36
N ALA A 23 -0.26 36.37 -0.59
CA ALA A 23 -1.27 35.36 -0.86
C ALA A 23 -2.09 35.69 -2.13
N ARG A 24 -2.16 34.74 -3.07
CA ARG A 24 -2.96 34.84 -4.31
C ARG A 24 -4.19 33.93 -4.19
N GLY A 25 -5.34 34.45 -3.74
CA GLY A 25 -6.55 33.65 -3.57
C GLY A 25 -7.60 34.24 -2.61
N LYS A 26 -8.72 33.52 -2.42
CA LYS A 26 -9.89 34.00 -1.66
C LYS A 26 -9.80 33.77 -0.13
N GLY A 27 -9.08 32.76 0.36
CA GLY A 27 -9.06 32.37 1.78
C GLY A 27 -7.66 32.25 2.39
N PHE A 28 -7.57 32.49 3.71
CA PHE A 28 -6.38 32.23 4.55
C PHE A 28 -6.47 30.89 5.30
N ALA A 29 -7.66 30.28 5.30
CA ALA A 29 -7.94 29.00 5.93
C ALA A 29 -8.78 28.13 4.97
N LEU A 30 -8.32 26.91 4.73
CA LEU A 30 -8.95 25.87 3.91
C LEU A 30 -9.52 24.75 4.77
N THR A 31 -8.81 24.43 5.85
CA THR A 31 -9.16 23.38 6.80
C THR A 31 -10.23 23.86 7.77
N TRP A 32 -10.94 22.93 8.42
CA TRP A 32 -11.98 23.30 9.38
C TRP A 32 -11.38 23.93 10.65
N TRP A 33 -10.21 23.47 11.10
CA TRP A 33 -9.49 24.02 12.26
C TRP A 33 -8.86 25.39 11.97
N GLY A 34 -8.31 25.59 10.77
CA GLY A 34 -7.86 26.92 10.34
C GLY A 34 -9.01 27.93 10.29
N ARG A 35 -10.22 27.49 9.89
CA ARG A 35 -11.43 28.33 9.92
C ARG A 35 -11.88 28.64 11.35
N ALA A 36 -11.83 27.67 12.27
CA ALA A 36 -12.15 27.89 13.68
C ALA A 36 -11.20 28.92 14.32
N TRP A 37 -9.89 28.82 14.04
CA TRP A 37 -8.90 29.82 14.45
C TRP A 37 -9.25 31.24 13.97
N LEU A 38 -9.62 31.39 12.69
CA LEU A 38 -10.03 32.69 12.17
C LEU A 38 -11.35 33.19 12.76
N ALA A 39 -12.30 32.29 13.03
CA ALA A 39 -13.53 32.65 13.70
C ALA A 39 -13.26 33.23 15.10
N ALA A 40 -12.35 32.63 15.87
CA ALA A 40 -11.94 33.14 17.18
C ALA A 40 -11.39 34.58 17.12
N LEU A 41 -10.57 34.89 16.11
CA LEU A 41 -10.11 36.26 15.85
C LEU A 41 -11.26 37.19 15.44
N GLU A 42 -12.03 36.79 14.42
CA GLU A 42 -13.03 37.65 13.77
C GLU A 42 -14.22 37.96 14.69
N ASP A 43 -14.57 37.03 15.58
CA ASP A 43 -15.61 37.21 16.58
C ASP A 43 -15.07 37.86 17.86
N GLY A 44 -13.80 37.62 18.22
CA GLY A 44 -13.16 38.16 19.42
C GLY A 44 -12.70 39.61 19.31
N ALA A 45 -12.33 40.07 18.11
CA ALA A 45 -11.85 41.43 17.89
C ALA A 45 -12.99 42.46 17.96
N LEU A 46 -12.80 43.53 18.74
CA LEU A 46 -13.81 44.57 18.94
C LEU A 46 -13.89 45.54 17.75
N ASP A 47 -12.77 45.74 17.05
CA ASP A 47 -12.70 46.59 15.86
C ASP A 47 -12.55 45.76 14.57
N ARG A 48 -13.67 45.61 13.85
CA ARG A 48 -13.70 44.91 12.56
C ARG A 48 -12.88 45.60 11.46
N GLU A 49 -12.59 46.90 11.57
CA GLU A 49 -11.71 47.59 10.63
C GLU A 49 -10.25 47.16 10.82
N GLN A 50 -9.80 46.95 12.06
CA GLN A 50 -8.47 46.41 12.35
C GLN A 50 -8.29 45.01 11.79
N VAL A 51 -9.29 44.13 11.95
CA VAL A 51 -9.28 42.79 11.35
C VAL A 51 -9.17 42.86 9.83
N ARG A 52 -9.94 43.76 9.18
CA ARG A 52 -9.85 43.98 7.72
C ARG A 52 -8.48 44.53 7.30
N SER A 53 -7.89 45.41 8.12
CA SER A 53 -6.55 45.96 7.89
C SER A 53 -5.49 44.85 7.97
N GLY A 54 -5.51 44.04 9.02
CA GLY A 54 -4.59 42.90 9.17
C GLY A 54 -4.72 41.87 8.05
N ARG A 55 -5.96 41.62 7.59
CA ARG A 55 -6.18 40.79 6.40
C ARG A 55 -5.50 41.36 5.15
N ARG A 56 -5.40 42.68 5.00
CA ARG A 56 -4.70 43.31 3.86
C ARG A 56 -3.18 43.19 4.03
N LEU A 57 -2.66 43.44 5.23
CA LEU A 57 -1.23 43.31 5.53
C LEU A 57 -0.73 41.88 5.31
N ALA A 58 -1.44 40.88 5.83
CA ALA A 58 -1.10 39.46 5.60
C ALA A 58 -1.13 39.12 4.11
N ARG A 59 -2.09 39.63 3.33
CA ARG A 59 -2.15 39.40 1.88
C ARG A 59 -0.99 40.05 1.13
N ALA A 60 -0.53 41.19 1.60
CA ALA A 60 0.58 41.90 1.01
C ALA A 60 1.94 41.24 1.30
N GLY A 61 1.99 40.18 2.11
CA GLY A 61 3.24 39.56 2.55
C GLY A 61 4.00 40.43 3.55
N ALA A 62 3.28 41.26 4.32
CA ALA A 62 3.88 42.19 5.27
C ALA A 62 4.25 41.53 6.61
N VAL A 63 3.81 40.30 6.85
CA VAL A 63 4.20 39.51 8.03
C VAL A 63 5.54 38.85 7.75
N GLY A 64 6.53 39.18 8.56
CA GLY A 64 7.86 38.58 8.50
C GLY A 64 7.88 37.14 9.02
N THR A 65 9.05 36.72 9.49
CA THR A 65 9.21 35.42 10.13
C THR A 65 8.28 35.27 11.33
N VAL A 66 7.57 34.15 11.40
CA VAL A 66 6.63 33.82 12.49
C VAL A 66 7.30 32.81 13.42
N SER A 67 7.44 33.15 14.69
CA SER A 67 7.94 32.28 15.75
C SER A 67 6.78 31.80 16.61
N VAL A 68 6.64 30.48 16.77
CA VAL A 68 5.61 29.85 17.59
C VAL A 68 6.28 29.12 18.74
N ARG A 69 5.83 29.40 19.95
CA ARG A 69 6.25 28.78 21.21
C ARG A 69 5.03 28.49 22.08
N PRO A 70 5.13 27.64 23.11
CA PRO A 70 4.05 27.40 24.05
C PRO A 70 3.40 28.69 24.55
N GLY A 71 2.13 28.88 24.21
CA GLY A 71 1.27 29.99 24.59
C GLY A 71 1.51 31.33 23.87
N ARG A 72 2.43 31.41 22.91
CA ARG A 72 2.73 32.67 22.23
C ARG A 72 3.21 32.50 20.79
N ILE A 73 2.67 33.34 19.92
CA ILE A 73 3.15 33.56 18.56
C ILE A 73 3.75 34.97 18.50
N THR A 74 4.91 35.12 17.86
CA THR A 74 5.59 36.39 17.67
C THR A 74 5.94 36.58 16.20
N ALA A 75 5.68 37.76 15.65
CA ALA A 75 6.20 38.16 14.35
C ALA A 75 6.46 39.67 14.28
N VAL A 76 7.30 40.08 13.33
CA VAL A 76 7.43 41.49 12.95
C VAL A 76 6.56 41.72 11.72
N VAL A 77 5.70 42.73 11.78
CA VAL A 77 4.79 43.11 10.68
C VAL A 77 5.19 44.49 10.19
N GLU A 78 5.42 44.64 8.88
CA GLU A 78 5.65 45.94 8.26
C GLU A 78 4.30 46.63 7.97
N ASP A 79 4.13 47.87 8.43
CA ASP A 79 2.99 48.68 8.01
C ASP A 79 3.20 49.24 6.58
N LEU A 80 2.19 49.89 6.02
CA LEU A 80 2.20 50.46 4.66
C LEU A 80 3.32 51.49 4.45
N ASP A 81 3.73 52.18 5.51
CA ASP A 81 4.84 53.15 5.51
C ASP A 81 6.22 52.49 5.75
N ARG A 82 6.27 51.15 5.82
CA ARG A 82 7.44 50.32 6.13
C ARG A 82 7.92 50.39 7.58
N THR A 83 7.13 50.95 8.50
CA THR A 83 7.45 50.89 9.93
C THR A 83 7.25 49.47 10.45
N PRO A 84 8.27 48.82 11.04
CA PRO A 84 8.12 47.48 11.60
C PRO A 84 7.50 47.54 13.00
N HIS A 85 6.50 46.70 13.23
CA HIS A 85 5.85 46.52 14.53
C HIS A 85 6.01 45.08 15.00
N ARG A 86 6.44 44.89 16.25
CA ARG A 86 6.40 43.57 16.88
C ARG A 86 4.97 43.29 17.34
N ALA A 87 4.41 42.19 16.85
CA ALA A 87 3.10 41.71 17.19
C ALA A 87 3.20 40.32 17.81
N ASP A 88 2.63 40.18 18.99
CA ASP A 88 2.49 38.94 19.73
C ASP A 88 1.00 38.58 19.85
N VAL A 89 0.69 37.30 19.64
CA VAL A 89 -0.64 36.72 19.86
C VAL A 89 -0.49 35.59 20.87
N LEU A 90 -1.22 35.65 21.97
CA LEU A 90 -1.15 34.66 23.03
C LEU A 90 -2.38 33.76 23.01
N LEU A 91 -2.20 32.54 23.49
CA LEU A 91 -3.25 31.57 23.72
C LEU A 91 -2.92 30.78 24.97
N GLU A 92 -3.92 30.50 25.82
CA GLU A 92 -3.69 29.75 27.04
C GLU A 92 -3.17 28.32 26.74
N ARG A 93 -2.15 27.90 27.49
CA ARG A 93 -1.60 26.55 27.39
C ARG A 93 -2.50 25.56 28.11
N LEU A 94 -2.63 24.36 27.57
CA LEU A 94 -3.25 23.27 28.30
C LEU A 94 -2.33 22.84 29.45
N SER A 95 -2.94 22.56 30.60
CA SER A 95 -2.23 21.95 31.73
C SER A 95 -1.77 20.53 31.40
N ASP A 96 -0.76 20.02 32.12
CA ASP A 96 -0.29 18.64 31.94
C ASP A 96 -1.43 17.62 32.09
N ALA A 97 -2.35 17.85 33.04
CA ALA A 97 -3.52 17.00 33.23
C ALA A 97 -4.51 17.04 32.06
N GLN A 98 -4.65 18.18 31.37
CA GLN A 98 -5.45 18.28 30.15
C GLN A 98 -4.74 17.58 28.99
N TRP A 99 -3.41 17.71 28.88
CA TRP A 99 -2.62 16.99 27.89
C TRP A 99 -2.72 15.48 28.07
N ASP A 100 -2.61 14.98 29.29
CA ASP A 100 -2.74 13.55 29.57
C ASP A 100 -4.11 13.01 29.12
N ARG A 101 -5.19 13.72 29.48
CA ARG A 101 -6.54 13.34 29.03
C ARG A 101 -6.72 13.43 27.52
N PHE A 102 -6.17 14.45 26.87
CA PHE A 102 -6.23 14.59 25.41
C PHE A 102 -5.51 13.42 24.72
N LEU A 103 -4.34 13.03 25.23
CA LEU A 103 -3.56 11.91 24.70
C LEU A 103 -4.29 10.58 24.91
N ASP A 104 -4.98 10.40 26.03
CA ASP A 104 -5.80 9.21 26.28
C ASP A 104 -6.95 9.12 25.24
N LEU A 105 -7.70 10.23 25.02
CA LEU A 105 -8.74 10.32 23.98
C LEU A 105 -8.19 10.08 22.55
N ALA A 106 -6.96 10.52 22.29
CA ALA A 106 -6.32 10.31 21.00
C ALA A 106 -5.99 8.83 20.75
N VAL A 107 -5.56 8.08 21.77
CA VAL A 107 -5.22 6.65 21.62
C VAL A 107 -6.43 5.71 21.67
N GLU A 108 -7.59 6.16 22.17
CA GLU A 108 -8.82 5.36 22.18
C GLU A 108 -9.22 4.84 20.79
N ARG A 109 -8.86 5.56 19.72
CA ARG A 109 -9.11 5.15 18.33
C ARG A 109 -7.84 5.30 17.51
N ALA A 110 -7.35 4.20 16.96
CA ALA A 110 -6.17 4.21 16.06
C ALA A 110 -6.32 5.18 14.87
N GLY A 111 -7.55 5.44 14.42
CA GLY A 111 -7.84 6.42 13.38
C GLY A 111 -7.53 7.87 13.77
N HIS A 112 -7.65 8.25 15.05
CA HIS A 112 -7.28 9.58 15.52
C HIS A 112 -5.75 9.78 15.42
N VAL A 113 -4.98 8.79 15.87
CA VAL A 113 -3.51 8.81 15.78
C VAL A 113 -3.04 8.85 14.34
N ALA A 114 -3.62 8.01 13.46
CA ALA A 114 -3.29 8.00 12.04
C ALA A 114 -3.54 9.36 11.37
N ALA A 115 -4.71 9.97 11.62
CA ALA A 115 -5.03 11.29 11.09
C ALA A 115 -4.07 12.39 11.58
N LEU A 116 -3.67 12.37 12.86
CA LEU A 116 -2.66 13.32 13.37
C LEU A 116 -1.30 13.12 12.68
N LEU A 117 -0.88 11.88 12.41
CA LEU A 117 0.35 11.57 11.66
C LEU A 117 0.27 12.08 10.21
N ASP A 118 -0.91 12.01 9.61
CA ASP A 118 -1.21 12.57 8.28
C ASP A 118 -1.39 14.10 8.29
N ARG A 119 -1.14 14.77 9.44
CA ARG A 119 -1.29 16.22 9.65
C ARG A 119 -2.72 16.71 9.46
N GLU A 120 -3.69 15.87 9.82
CA GLU A 120 -5.09 16.25 9.88
C GLU A 120 -5.55 16.36 11.34
N MET A 121 -6.36 17.38 11.65
CA MET A 121 -7.03 17.47 12.95
C MET A 121 -8.37 16.71 12.89
N PRO A 122 -8.52 15.58 13.61
CA PRO A 122 -9.75 14.80 13.56
C PRO A 122 -10.90 15.55 14.25
N PRO A 123 -12.03 15.84 13.57
CA PRO A 123 -13.16 16.54 14.18
C PRO A 123 -13.67 15.85 15.45
N HIS A 124 -13.85 14.54 15.39
CA HIS A 124 -14.35 13.76 16.54
C HIS A 124 -13.39 13.75 17.73
N LEU A 125 -12.08 13.80 17.52
CA LEU A 125 -11.12 13.93 18.61
C LEU A 125 -11.29 15.28 19.33
N VAL A 126 -11.51 16.36 18.57
CA VAL A 126 -11.71 17.69 19.16
C VAL A 126 -13.06 17.79 19.86
N GLU A 127 -14.13 17.22 19.28
CA GLU A 127 -15.45 17.14 19.93
C GLU A 127 -15.41 16.34 21.26
N ASP A 128 -14.71 15.21 21.26
CA ASP A 128 -14.51 14.37 22.46
C ASP A 128 -13.67 15.14 23.51
N ALA A 129 -12.63 15.87 23.08
CA ALA A 129 -11.79 16.71 23.94
C ALA A 129 -12.59 17.87 24.57
N GLU A 130 -13.41 18.57 23.80
CA GLU A 130 -14.30 19.64 24.29
C GLU A 130 -15.27 19.10 25.33
N THR A 131 -15.86 17.91 25.10
CA THR A 131 -16.74 17.24 26.07
C THR A 131 -16.00 16.91 27.38
N ALA A 132 -14.69 16.64 27.30
CA ALA A 132 -13.81 16.43 28.45
C ALA A 132 -13.26 17.72 29.09
N GLY A 133 -13.73 18.90 28.66
CA GLY A 133 -13.29 20.21 29.15
C GLY A 133 -11.88 20.61 28.67
N ILE A 134 -11.52 20.18 27.46
CA ILE A 134 -10.23 20.49 26.82
C ILE A 134 -10.54 21.27 25.54
N ASP A 135 -10.55 22.58 25.65
CA ASP A 135 -10.73 23.48 24.50
C ASP A 135 -9.42 23.56 23.71
N LEU A 136 -9.26 22.71 22.70
CA LEU A 136 -8.04 22.68 21.89
C LEU A 136 -7.94 23.89 20.96
N LEU A 137 -9.04 24.23 20.30
CA LEU A 137 -9.14 25.42 19.45
C LEU A 137 -9.50 26.65 20.30
N PRO A 138 -9.05 27.85 19.92
CA PRO A 138 -9.45 29.06 20.63
C PRO A 138 -10.94 29.37 20.40
N GLY A 139 -11.62 29.79 21.46
CA GLY A 139 -12.95 30.37 21.44
C GLY A 139 -12.94 31.91 21.37
N LEU A 140 -14.10 32.49 21.66
CA LEU A 140 -14.30 33.94 21.68
C LEU A 140 -13.49 34.58 22.80
N GLY A 141 -12.51 35.41 22.45
CA GLY A 141 -11.70 36.18 23.41
C GLY A 141 -10.48 35.44 23.96
N ASP A 142 -10.24 34.19 23.52
CA ASP A 142 -9.08 33.39 23.96
C ASP A 142 -7.75 33.86 23.33
N LEU A 143 -7.82 34.55 22.20
CA LEU A 143 -6.65 35.11 21.52
C LEU A 143 -6.35 36.49 22.08
N GLU A 144 -5.32 36.60 22.91
CA GLU A 144 -4.89 37.89 23.47
C GLU A 144 -3.86 38.56 22.55
N ALA A 145 -3.96 39.88 22.41
CA ALA A 145 -3.13 40.69 21.52
C ALA A 145 -2.12 41.54 22.32
N GLU A 146 -0.84 41.45 21.97
CA GLU A 146 0.21 42.34 22.48
C GLU A 146 0.97 42.95 21.30
N CYS A 147 0.92 44.27 21.12
CA CYS A 147 1.62 44.94 20.02
C CYS A 147 2.24 46.26 20.47
N ASP A 148 3.45 46.54 19.95
CA ASP A 148 4.16 47.80 20.24
C ASP A 148 3.54 49.04 19.55
N CYS A 149 2.51 48.87 18.71
CA CYS A 149 1.77 49.98 18.11
C CYS A 149 0.84 50.71 19.09
N GLY A 150 0.72 50.22 20.33
CA GLY A 150 -0.05 50.86 21.40
C GLY A 150 -1.57 50.66 21.33
N ALA A 151 -2.03 49.74 20.49
CA ALA A 151 -3.42 49.31 20.49
C ALA A 151 -3.74 48.49 21.75
N TRP A 152 -4.98 48.63 22.26
CA TRP A 152 -5.46 47.99 23.48
C TRP A 152 -6.17 46.64 23.23
N ASP A 153 -6.45 46.33 21.96
CA ASP A 153 -7.06 45.10 21.46
C ASP A 153 -6.35 44.72 20.13
N HIS A 154 -6.82 43.68 19.44
CA HIS A 154 -6.33 43.28 18.13
C HIS A 154 -6.21 44.46 17.15
N CYS A 155 -4.97 44.76 16.77
CA CYS A 155 -4.66 45.76 15.76
C CYS A 155 -4.46 45.10 14.39
N GLY A 156 -4.25 45.91 13.35
CA GLY A 156 -3.88 45.39 12.04
C GLY A 156 -2.70 44.41 12.07
N HIS A 157 -1.70 44.62 12.93
CA HIS A 157 -0.53 43.75 13.02
C HIS A 157 -0.85 42.38 13.64
N THR A 158 -1.49 42.33 14.81
CA THR A 158 -1.83 41.04 15.45
C THR A 158 -2.87 40.27 14.63
N ALA A 159 -3.84 40.96 14.03
CA ALA A 159 -4.76 40.34 13.09
C ALA A 159 -4.04 39.78 11.86
N ALA A 160 -3.02 40.47 11.33
CA ALA A 160 -2.20 39.95 10.23
C ALA A 160 -1.45 38.68 10.63
N VAL A 161 -0.89 38.63 11.84
CA VAL A 161 -0.27 37.42 12.41
C VAL A 161 -1.29 36.29 12.50
N CYS A 162 -2.50 36.53 13.01
CA CYS A 162 -3.54 35.50 13.09
C CYS A 162 -3.95 34.95 11.71
N TYR A 163 -4.08 35.82 10.68
CA TYR A 163 -4.33 35.37 9.30
C TYR A 163 -3.16 34.55 8.74
N GLN A 164 -1.93 34.93 9.05
CA GLN A 164 -0.75 34.20 8.63
C GLN A 164 -0.67 32.81 9.29
N VAL A 165 -0.97 32.73 10.58
CA VAL A 165 -0.99 31.49 11.36
C VAL A 165 -2.09 30.56 10.89
N ALA A 166 -3.25 31.05 10.46
CA ALA A 166 -4.30 30.21 9.88
C ALA A 166 -3.79 29.40 8.66
N SER A 167 -2.95 30.01 7.83
CA SER A 167 -2.34 29.33 6.68
C SER A 167 -1.21 28.38 7.08
N LEU A 168 -0.57 28.60 8.23
CA LEU A 168 0.40 27.64 8.80
C LEU A 168 -0.35 26.43 9.39
N LEU A 169 -1.45 26.67 10.09
CA LEU A 169 -2.32 25.64 10.64
C LEU A 169 -2.91 24.74 9.56
N ASP A 170 -3.30 25.29 8.41
CA ASP A 170 -3.75 24.51 7.25
C ASP A 170 -2.70 23.50 6.75
N GLN A 171 -1.41 23.80 6.91
CA GLN A 171 -0.31 22.95 6.46
C GLN A 171 0.14 21.97 7.55
N ASP A 172 0.00 22.36 8.81
CA ASP A 172 0.52 21.61 9.95
C ASP A 172 -0.27 21.93 11.25
N PRO A 173 -1.17 21.04 11.71
CA PRO A 173 -1.91 21.23 12.94
C PRO A 173 -1.03 21.15 14.20
N PHE A 174 0.20 20.65 14.13
CA PHE A 174 1.12 20.65 15.27
C PHE A 174 1.55 22.06 15.67
N VAL A 175 1.32 23.07 14.82
CA VAL A 175 1.45 24.48 15.21
C VAL A 175 0.49 24.83 16.35
N LEU A 176 -0.75 24.34 16.31
CA LEU A 176 -1.73 24.53 17.39
C LEU A 176 -1.33 23.75 18.64
N LEU A 177 -0.90 22.50 18.48
CA LEU A 177 -0.48 21.64 19.59
C LEU A 177 0.73 22.24 20.33
N LEU A 178 1.69 22.78 19.58
CA LEU A 178 2.82 23.52 20.12
C LEU A 178 2.36 24.76 20.89
N LEU A 179 1.46 25.55 20.30
CA LEU A 179 0.91 26.73 20.95
C LEU A 179 0.16 26.36 22.24
N ARG A 180 -0.52 25.21 22.28
CA ARG A 180 -1.17 24.68 23.48
C ARG A 180 -0.21 24.01 24.46
N GLY A 181 1.08 23.91 24.13
CA GLY A 181 2.15 23.54 25.06
C GLY A 181 2.82 22.18 24.85
N ARG A 182 2.57 21.49 23.74
CA ARG A 182 3.24 20.20 23.43
C ARG A 182 3.94 20.25 22.08
N ALA A 183 5.26 20.09 22.09
CA ALA A 183 6.04 19.93 20.86
C ALA A 183 5.70 18.61 20.15
N GLU A 184 5.81 18.62 18.82
CA GLU A 184 5.49 17.48 17.95
C GLU A 184 6.16 16.18 18.39
N GLN A 185 7.47 16.19 18.58
CA GLN A 185 8.20 14.99 18.98
C GLN A 185 7.72 14.44 20.32
N THR A 186 7.53 15.31 21.32
CA THR A 186 7.04 14.91 22.64
C THR A 186 5.63 14.30 22.55
N LEU A 187 4.75 14.91 21.75
CA LEU A 187 3.40 14.41 21.55
C LEU A 187 3.40 13.03 20.87
N LEU A 188 4.21 12.85 19.83
CA LEU A 188 4.32 11.56 19.13
C LEU A 188 4.92 10.47 20.02
N ASP A 189 5.96 10.79 20.80
CA ASP A 189 6.57 9.87 21.76
C ASP A 189 5.54 9.45 22.84
N ASP A 190 4.76 10.42 23.35
CA ASP A 190 3.72 10.18 24.35
C ASP A 190 2.56 9.31 23.81
N LEU A 191 2.15 9.53 22.56
CA LEU A 191 1.15 8.70 21.88
C LEU A 191 1.65 7.27 21.66
N GLN A 192 2.91 7.12 21.21
CA GLN A 192 3.52 5.82 21.01
C GLN A 192 3.68 5.05 22.33
N ALA A 193 4.12 5.73 23.39
CA ALA A 193 4.25 5.14 24.71
C ALA A 193 2.91 4.64 25.24
N ARG A 194 1.82 5.41 25.07
CA ARG A 194 0.47 4.99 25.48
C ARG A 194 -0.09 3.86 24.62
N ALA A 195 0.13 3.89 23.30
CA ALA A 195 -0.32 2.83 22.40
C ALA A 195 0.42 1.49 22.62
N THR A 196 1.63 1.52 23.18
CA THR A 196 2.47 0.33 23.44
C THR A 196 2.52 -0.09 24.90
N ALA A 197 2.03 0.75 25.82
CA ALA A 197 1.94 0.42 27.23
C ALA A 197 0.98 -0.77 27.39
N PRO A 198 1.43 -1.91 27.97
CA PRO A 198 0.49 -2.92 28.41
C PRO A 198 -0.36 -2.28 29.52
N GLU A 199 -1.67 -2.20 29.33
CA GLU A 199 -2.57 -1.61 30.32
C GLU A 199 -2.39 -2.29 31.68
N ALA A 200 -1.62 -1.67 32.56
CA ALA A 200 -1.47 -2.07 33.93
C ALA A 200 -2.67 -1.49 34.71
N GLY A 201 -3.80 -2.19 34.64
CA GLY A 201 -4.88 -2.03 35.60
C GLY A 201 -6.03 -1.13 35.18
N SER A 202 -6.73 -1.51 34.12
CA SER A 202 -8.18 -1.71 34.13
C SER A 202 -8.55 -2.16 32.73
N GLU A 203 -8.83 -3.45 32.55
CA GLU A 203 -9.72 -3.86 31.45
C GLU A 203 -10.87 -2.82 31.45
N PRO A 204 -11.15 -2.09 30.35
CA PRO A 204 -12.44 -1.41 30.24
C PRO A 204 -13.47 -2.45 30.69
N PRO A 205 -14.54 -2.10 31.47
CA PRO A 205 -15.53 -3.10 31.82
C PRO A 205 -15.85 -3.79 30.52
N ARG A 206 -15.46 -5.07 30.39
CA ARG A 206 -15.77 -5.86 29.22
C ARG A 206 -17.26 -5.64 29.13
N ALA A 207 -17.72 -4.83 28.18
CA ALA A 207 -19.16 -4.60 28.01
C ALA A 207 -19.70 -6.00 28.01
N GLU A 208 -20.49 -6.33 29.04
CA GLU A 208 -20.72 -7.72 29.45
C GLU A 208 -21.04 -8.48 28.18
N GLY A 209 -20.05 -9.27 27.73
CA GLY A 209 -20.01 -9.65 26.32
C GLY A 209 -21.31 -10.38 26.07
N VAL A 210 -22.12 -9.92 25.12
CA VAL A 210 -23.33 -10.65 24.79
C VAL A 210 -22.86 -12.03 24.35
N ASP A 211 -23.38 -13.07 24.97
CA ASP A 211 -23.02 -14.44 24.62
C ASP A 211 -23.18 -14.61 23.11
N ALA A 212 -22.18 -15.19 22.44
CA ALA A 212 -22.20 -15.27 20.98
C ALA A 212 -23.45 -15.99 20.45
N ALA A 213 -24.00 -16.95 21.20
CA ALA A 213 -25.26 -17.60 20.86
C ALA A 213 -26.47 -16.70 21.13
N GLU A 214 -26.46 -15.89 22.19
CA GLU A 214 -27.49 -14.87 22.45
C GLU A 214 -27.50 -13.76 21.38
N ALA A 215 -26.34 -13.22 21.01
CA ALA A 215 -26.19 -12.24 19.94
C ALA A 215 -26.61 -12.82 18.57
N TYR A 216 -26.26 -14.08 18.30
CA TYR A 216 -26.71 -14.79 17.10
C TYR A 216 -28.23 -15.03 17.11
N ALA A 217 -28.82 -15.39 18.26
CA ALA A 217 -30.27 -15.57 18.40
C ALA A 217 -31.04 -14.24 18.27
N ALA A 218 -30.45 -13.14 18.74
CA ALA A 218 -30.94 -11.77 18.53
C ALA A 218 -30.75 -11.27 17.09
N GLY A 219 -30.08 -12.02 16.21
CA GLY A 219 -29.83 -11.64 14.82
C GLY A 219 -31.08 -11.33 13.99
N SER A 220 -32.28 -11.74 14.44
CA SER A 220 -33.56 -11.43 13.80
C SER A 220 -34.09 -10.01 14.05
N ILE A 221 -33.57 -9.32 15.08
CA ILE A 221 -33.94 -7.94 15.44
C ILE A 221 -32.86 -6.90 15.08
N LEU A 222 -31.70 -7.35 14.60
CA LEU A 222 -30.62 -6.49 14.13
C LEU A 222 -30.82 -6.13 12.64
N PRO A 223 -30.34 -4.96 12.19
CA PRO A 223 -30.32 -4.65 10.77
C PRO A 223 -29.54 -5.72 10.00
N PRO A 224 -29.91 -6.01 8.73
CA PRO A 224 -29.17 -6.97 7.93
C PRO A 224 -27.71 -6.53 7.82
N LEU A 225 -26.79 -7.49 7.95
CA LEU A 225 -25.38 -7.25 7.69
C LEU A 225 -25.22 -6.67 6.28
N PRO A 226 -24.25 -5.75 6.06
CA PRO A 226 -23.91 -5.34 4.72
C PRO A 226 -23.58 -6.57 3.88
N ALA A 227 -23.94 -6.52 2.60
CA ALA A 227 -23.57 -7.58 1.67
C ALA A 227 -22.05 -7.77 1.72
N ALA A 228 -21.60 -9.03 1.74
CA ALA A 228 -20.18 -9.32 1.63
C ALA A 228 -19.64 -8.66 0.35
N PRO A 229 -18.45 -8.04 0.40
CA PRO A 229 -17.84 -7.45 -0.79
C PRO A 229 -17.67 -8.54 -1.85
N GLY A 230 -17.96 -8.18 -3.11
CA GLY A 230 -17.75 -9.06 -4.25
C GLY A 230 -16.26 -9.28 -4.55
N LEU A 231 -15.97 -10.09 -5.56
CA LEU A 231 -14.62 -10.23 -6.10
C LEU A 231 -14.14 -8.86 -6.62
N PRO A 232 -12.99 -8.34 -6.16
CA PRO A 232 -12.38 -7.15 -6.77
C PRO A 232 -12.10 -7.37 -8.26
N GLU A 233 -12.15 -6.32 -9.09
CA GLU A 233 -11.90 -6.47 -10.54
C GLU A 233 -10.48 -6.99 -10.85
N GLU A 234 -9.51 -6.59 -10.03
CA GLU A 234 -8.10 -6.93 -10.20
C GLU A 234 -7.49 -7.47 -8.89
N PRO A 235 -6.40 -8.26 -8.99
CA PRO A 235 -5.60 -8.60 -7.82
C PRO A 235 -5.08 -7.39 -7.07
N GLY A 236 -4.93 -7.52 -5.75
CA GLY A 236 -4.30 -6.47 -4.94
C GLY A 236 -2.88 -6.16 -5.38
N VAL A 237 -2.52 -4.88 -5.39
CA VAL A 237 -1.14 -4.44 -5.68
C VAL A 237 -0.37 -4.34 -4.36
N PRO A 238 0.75 -5.08 -4.20
CA PRO A 238 1.55 -4.96 -2.99
C PRO A 238 2.22 -3.58 -2.89
N PRO A 239 2.54 -3.11 -1.68
CA PRO A 239 3.29 -1.86 -1.51
C PRO A 239 4.69 -1.99 -2.11
N SER A 240 5.22 -0.86 -2.59
CA SER A 240 6.64 -0.76 -2.94
C SER A 240 7.49 -0.91 -1.68
N LEU A 241 8.56 -1.70 -1.77
CA LEU A 241 9.58 -1.86 -0.74
C LEU A 241 10.84 -1.03 -1.04
N ASP A 242 10.73 -0.07 -1.95
CA ASP A 242 11.75 0.96 -2.17
C ASP A 242 11.71 1.96 -1.00
N ALA A 243 12.52 1.68 0.02
CA ALA A 243 12.67 2.48 1.22
C ALA A 243 14.06 3.13 1.28
N GLU A 244 14.15 4.30 1.93
CA GLU A 244 15.45 4.97 2.16
C GLU A 244 16.38 4.15 3.08
N ALA A 245 15.81 3.27 3.91
CA ALA A 245 16.55 2.39 4.79
C ALA A 245 17.09 1.17 4.03
N PRO A 246 18.35 0.74 4.28
CA PRO A 246 18.90 -0.44 3.64
C PRO A 246 18.14 -1.71 4.05
N PRO A 247 17.94 -2.68 3.14
CA PRO A 247 17.23 -3.90 3.47
C PRO A 247 18.01 -4.75 4.49
N PRO A 248 17.31 -5.52 5.35
CA PRO A 248 17.96 -6.44 6.27
C PRO A 248 18.85 -7.46 5.55
N PRO A 249 19.92 -7.96 6.19
CA PRO A 249 20.79 -8.98 5.60
C PRO A 249 20.01 -10.22 5.14
N GLY A 250 20.20 -10.60 3.87
CA GLY A 250 19.55 -11.77 3.27
C GLY A 250 18.15 -11.52 2.70
N VAL A 251 17.62 -10.31 2.81
CA VAL A 251 16.35 -9.90 2.19
C VAL A 251 16.64 -9.18 0.86
N ASP A 252 15.95 -9.61 -0.19
CA ASP A 252 15.96 -8.97 -1.50
C ASP A 252 14.57 -8.35 -1.72
N PRO A 253 14.44 -7.01 -1.63
CA PRO A 253 13.15 -6.33 -1.76
C PRO A 253 12.42 -6.65 -3.06
N ALA A 254 13.14 -6.67 -4.19
CA ALA A 254 12.54 -6.96 -5.49
C ALA A 254 11.99 -8.40 -5.56
N ALA A 255 12.71 -9.36 -4.97
CA ALA A 255 12.21 -10.73 -4.88
C ALA A 255 10.96 -10.82 -3.99
N LEU A 256 10.91 -10.05 -2.90
CA LEU A 256 9.78 -10.04 -1.98
C LEU A 256 8.55 -9.37 -2.59
N GLU A 257 8.71 -8.27 -3.32
CA GLU A 257 7.64 -7.61 -4.07
C GLU A 257 7.02 -8.54 -5.11
N ILE A 258 7.85 -9.26 -5.89
CA ILE A 258 7.38 -10.26 -6.85
C ILE A 258 6.58 -11.37 -6.15
N LEU A 259 7.05 -11.87 -5.01
CA LEU A 259 6.34 -12.88 -4.23
C LEU A 259 5.00 -12.35 -3.71
N ALA A 260 4.97 -11.10 -3.23
CA ALA A 260 3.76 -10.46 -2.72
C ALA A 260 2.73 -10.25 -3.84
N ALA A 261 3.14 -9.70 -4.99
CA ALA A 261 2.28 -9.49 -6.15
C ALA A 261 1.66 -10.80 -6.64
N ARG A 262 2.48 -11.85 -6.69
CA ARG A 262 2.01 -13.18 -7.07
C ARG A 262 1.05 -13.79 -6.06
N THR A 263 1.31 -13.58 -4.78
CA THR A 263 0.43 -14.07 -3.71
C THR A 263 -0.93 -13.39 -3.81
N ALA A 264 -0.96 -12.09 -4.10
CA ALA A 264 -2.20 -11.36 -4.33
C ALA A 264 -2.96 -11.88 -5.58
N ALA A 265 -2.26 -12.14 -6.69
CA ALA A 265 -2.86 -12.76 -7.87
C ALA A 265 -3.44 -14.16 -7.59
N MET A 266 -2.73 -14.99 -6.84
CA MET A 266 -3.23 -16.31 -6.45
C MET A 266 -4.43 -16.22 -5.51
N ALA A 267 -4.38 -15.34 -4.51
CA ALA A 267 -5.49 -15.12 -3.59
C ALA A 267 -6.76 -14.65 -4.31
N HIS A 268 -6.60 -13.78 -5.31
CA HIS A 268 -7.69 -13.31 -6.16
C HIS A 268 -8.34 -14.46 -6.94
N LEU A 269 -7.54 -15.33 -7.58
CA LEU A 269 -8.04 -16.52 -8.27
C LEU A 269 -8.77 -17.48 -7.34
N LEU A 270 -8.19 -17.76 -6.16
CA LEU A 270 -8.82 -18.63 -5.16
C LEU A 270 -10.13 -18.05 -4.62
N LEU A 271 -10.20 -16.73 -4.43
CA LEU A 271 -11.43 -16.06 -4.02
C LEU A 271 -12.49 -16.12 -5.14
N ALA A 272 -12.09 -15.89 -6.38
CA ALA A 272 -12.98 -16.00 -7.54
C ALA A 272 -13.59 -17.41 -7.65
N GLU A 273 -12.77 -18.44 -7.47
CA GLU A 273 -13.20 -19.83 -7.45
C GLU A 273 -14.14 -20.13 -6.27
N ALA A 274 -13.78 -19.71 -5.06
CA ALA A 274 -14.61 -19.92 -3.86
C ALA A 274 -15.99 -19.26 -3.99
N LEU A 275 -16.05 -18.06 -4.56
CA LEU A 275 -17.31 -17.35 -4.82
C LEU A 275 -18.12 -18.04 -5.94
N HIS A 276 -17.46 -18.61 -6.95
CA HIS A 276 -18.12 -19.38 -8.00
C HIS A 276 -18.70 -20.70 -7.46
N GLU A 277 -17.95 -21.44 -6.64
CA GLU A 277 -18.40 -22.68 -6.01
C GLU A 277 -19.58 -22.44 -5.07
N TRP A 278 -19.52 -21.35 -4.28
CA TRP A 278 -20.61 -20.93 -3.40
C TRP A 278 -21.90 -20.55 -4.17
N SER A 279 -21.78 -20.14 -5.44
CA SER A 279 -22.91 -19.81 -6.31
C SER A 279 -23.62 -21.01 -6.97
N GLY A 280 -23.22 -22.26 -6.66
CA GLY A 280 -24.02 -23.46 -6.96
C GLY A 280 -23.81 -24.12 -8.32
N ARG A 281 -22.62 -24.01 -8.95
CA ARG A 281 -22.24 -24.84 -10.11
C ARG A 281 -20.94 -25.59 -9.81
N ARG A 282 -21.04 -26.91 -9.69
CA ARG A 282 -19.91 -27.78 -9.34
C ARG A 282 -19.08 -28.14 -10.57
N ALA A 283 -17.78 -27.89 -10.50
CA ALA A 283 -16.73 -28.81 -10.93
C ALA A 283 -15.52 -28.61 -9.99
N PRO A 284 -14.86 -29.69 -9.51
CA PRO A 284 -13.82 -29.58 -8.50
C PRO A 284 -12.46 -29.25 -9.13
N MET A 285 -11.73 -28.26 -8.59
CA MET A 285 -10.30 -28.16 -8.84
C MET A 285 -9.44 -27.74 -7.63
N ALA A 286 -9.94 -27.93 -6.41
CA ALA A 286 -9.13 -27.79 -5.19
C ALA A 286 -8.00 -28.87 -5.05
N GLU A 287 -7.97 -29.90 -5.91
CA GLU A 287 -6.89 -30.90 -5.89
C GLU A 287 -5.59 -30.45 -6.61
N LEU A 288 -5.57 -29.31 -7.31
CA LEU A 288 -4.47 -28.99 -8.23
C LEU A 288 -3.40 -28.02 -7.72
N THR A 289 -3.49 -27.47 -6.51
CA THR A 289 -2.38 -26.62 -6.01
C THR A 289 -2.16 -26.61 -4.50
N VAL A 290 -3.12 -27.02 -3.67
CA VAL A 290 -3.01 -26.84 -2.20
C VAL A 290 -2.51 -28.11 -1.46
N GLY A 291 -2.39 -29.26 -2.13
CA GLY A 291 -2.13 -30.54 -1.45
C GLY A 291 -0.79 -31.22 -1.71
N ARG A 292 0.01 -30.76 -2.70
CA ARG A 292 1.23 -31.47 -3.10
C ARG A 292 2.46 -30.60 -2.88
N GLU A 293 3.31 -31.00 -1.94
CA GLU A 293 4.62 -30.38 -1.76
C GLU A 293 5.39 -30.43 -3.09
N LEU A 294 5.66 -29.26 -3.66
CA LEU A 294 6.48 -29.13 -4.86
C LEU A 294 7.95 -29.31 -4.47
N THR A 295 8.70 -30.00 -5.32
CA THR A 295 10.16 -29.99 -5.16
C THR A 295 10.71 -28.58 -5.40
N VAL A 296 11.88 -28.26 -4.85
CA VAL A 296 12.55 -26.96 -5.10
C VAL A 296 12.66 -26.66 -6.60
N GLY A 297 12.96 -27.68 -7.41
CA GLY A 297 13.04 -27.53 -8.86
C GLY A 297 11.69 -27.23 -9.52
N GLN A 298 10.61 -27.85 -9.05
CA GLN A 298 9.24 -27.57 -9.54
C GLN A 298 8.79 -26.17 -9.12
N ASP A 299 9.06 -25.79 -7.86
CA ASP A 299 8.66 -24.50 -7.34
C ASP A 299 9.41 -23.34 -8.01
N ALA A 300 10.70 -23.53 -8.30
CA ALA A 300 11.48 -22.57 -9.08
C ALA A 300 10.95 -22.38 -10.51
N ALA A 301 10.53 -23.46 -11.18
CA ALA A 301 9.91 -23.37 -12.50
C ALA A 301 8.55 -22.66 -12.44
N ARG A 302 7.75 -22.98 -11.41
CA ARG A 302 6.50 -22.29 -11.09
C ARG A 302 6.74 -20.79 -10.89
N LEU A 303 7.70 -20.40 -10.07
CA LEU A 303 8.07 -18.99 -9.81
C LEU A 303 8.55 -18.28 -11.07
N ALA A 304 9.45 -18.90 -11.82
CA ALA A 304 9.98 -18.34 -13.05
C ALA A 304 8.90 -18.15 -14.12
N ALA A 305 7.87 -19.01 -14.16
CA ALA A 305 6.74 -18.86 -15.08
C ALA A 305 6.01 -17.52 -14.94
N GLY A 306 5.89 -17.00 -13.71
CA GLY A 306 5.25 -15.71 -13.44
C GLY A 306 6.20 -14.50 -13.56
N VAL A 307 7.51 -14.69 -13.34
CA VAL A 307 8.51 -13.61 -13.46
C VAL A 307 8.87 -13.33 -14.92
N LEU A 308 8.91 -14.37 -15.74
CA LEU A 308 9.27 -14.28 -17.15
C LEU A 308 8.07 -13.91 -18.05
N GLU A 309 6.96 -13.50 -17.44
CA GLU A 309 5.73 -13.10 -18.12
C GLU A 309 5.37 -11.66 -17.72
N GLY A 310 4.89 -10.87 -18.68
CA GLY A 310 4.50 -9.48 -18.47
C GLY A 310 5.48 -8.45 -19.05
N PRO A 311 5.05 -7.19 -19.16
CA PRO A 311 5.86 -6.10 -19.73
C PRO A 311 7.17 -5.87 -18.98
N GLN A 312 7.23 -6.25 -17.69
CA GLN A 312 8.40 -6.10 -16.82
C GLN A 312 9.40 -7.28 -16.90
N ALA A 313 9.14 -8.30 -17.72
CA ALA A 313 10.02 -9.48 -17.82
C ALA A 313 11.45 -9.13 -18.28
N ALA A 314 11.62 -7.98 -18.94
CA ALA A 314 12.91 -7.44 -19.36
C ALA A 314 13.56 -6.48 -18.33
N ASP A 315 12.87 -6.18 -17.23
CA ASP A 315 13.39 -5.25 -16.22
C ASP A 315 14.54 -5.88 -15.43
N GLY A 316 15.45 -5.03 -14.96
CA GLY A 316 16.63 -5.43 -14.18
C GLY A 316 16.28 -6.31 -12.96
N PRO A 317 15.28 -5.94 -12.14
CA PRO A 317 14.87 -6.73 -10.98
C PRO A 317 14.33 -8.13 -11.33
N ALA A 318 13.44 -8.22 -12.33
CA ALA A 318 12.90 -9.51 -12.80
C ALA A 318 14.01 -10.42 -13.33
N THR A 319 14.97 -9.85 -14.07
CA THR A 319 16.15 -10.57 -14.57
C THR A 319 17.03 -11.11 -13.43
N ALA A 320 17.24 -10.33 -12.38
CA ALA A 320 18.02 -10.75 -11.21
C ALA A 320 17.34 -11.91 -10.46
N VAL A 321 16.03 -11.82 -10.25
CA VAL A 321 15.23 -12.87 -9.59
C VAL A 321 15.22 -14.15 -10.42
N ALA A 322 15.04 -14.07 -11.74
CA ALA A 322 15.17 -15.23 -12.62
C ALA A 322 16.56 -15.88 -12.54
N GLY A 323 17.63 -15.07 -12.42
CA GLY A 323 18.98 -15.57 -12.19
C GLY A 323 19.13 -16.36 -10.88
N ARG A 324 18.53 -15.87 -9.80
CA ARG A 324 18.52 -16.55 -8.49
C ARG A 324 17.74 -17.86 -8.53
N LEU A 325 16.57 -17.87 -9.17
CA LEU A 325 15.76 -19.09 -9.36
C LEU A 325 16.50 -20.14 -10.19
N ALA A 326 17.25 -19.71 -11.21
CA ALA A 326 18.06 -20.60 -12.02
C ALA A 326 19.14 -21.26 -11.16
N ALA A 327 19.93 -20.46 -10.44
CA ALA A 327 20.98 -20.95 -9.55
C ALA A 327 20.44 -21.87 -8.44
N GLY A 328 19.37 -21.46 -7.75
CA GLY A 328 18.77 -22.22 -6.66
C GLY A 328 18.14 -23.54 -7.08
N SER A 329 17.76 -23.68 -8.36
CA SER A 329 17.24 -24.93 -8.91
C SER A 329 18.27 -25.77 -9.66
N GLY A 330 19.54 -25.34 -9.68
CA GLY A 330 20.60 -26.03 -10.43
C GLY A 330 20.45 -25.94 -11.96
N ARG A 331 19.69 -24.96 -12.46
CA ARG A 331 19.44 -24.73 -13.89
C ARG A 331 20.25 -23.55 -14.42
N GLY A 332 20.62 -23.61 -15.70
CA GLY A 332 20.99 -22.42 -16.46
C GLY A 332 19.75 -21.55 -16.76
N ARG A 333 19.96 -20.27 -17.11
CA ARG A 333 18.85 -19.34 -17.40
C ARG A 333 17.90 -19.84 -18.49
N GLU A 334 18.45 -20.42 -19.54
CA GLU A 334 17.66 -20.93 -20.66
C GLU A 334 16.93 -22.23 -20.30
N GLN A 335 17.52 -23.08 -19.45
CA GLN A 335 16.84 -24.26 -18.92
C GLN A 335 15.67 -23.84 -18.03
N LEU A 336 15.86 -22.81 -17.20
CA LEU A 336 14.78 -22.21 -16.41
C LEU A 336 13.68 -21.63 -17.31
N ALA A 337 14.02 -20.94 -18.40
CA ALA A 337 13.04 -20.40 -19.33
C ALA A 337 12.20 -21.52 -20.01
N SER A 338 12.85 -22.63 -20.40
CA SER A 338 12.16 -23.81 -20.93
C SER A 338 11.26 -24.47 -19.88
N ALA A 339 11.75 -24.63 -18.65
CA ALA A 339 11.00 -25.17 -17.52
C ALA A 339 9.79 -24.29 -17.15
N ALA A 340 9.97 -22.97 -17.14
CA ALA A 340 8.92 -21.98 -16.91
C ALA A 340 7.82 -22.07 -17.98
N ARG A 341 8.21 -22.18 -19.26
CA ARG A 341 7.27 -22.37 -20.36
C ARG A 341 6.52 -23.70 -20.26
N ALA A 342 7.22 -24.78 -19.91
CA ALA A 342 6.59 -26.08 -19.67
C ALA A 342 5.56 -25.98 -18.54
N TRP A 343 5.92 -25.32 -17.43
CA TRP A 343 5.04 -25.12 -16.29
C TRP A 343 3.75 -24.39 -16.67
N ARG A 344 3.80 -23.37 -17.54
CA ARG A 344 2.59 -22.66 -18.00
C ARG A 344 1.62 -23.56 -18.76
N HIS A 345 2.13 -24.45 -19.61
CA HIS A 345 1.27 -25.35 -20.41
C HIS A 345 0.67 -26.52 -19.63
N GLY A 346 1.28 -26.91 -18.50
CA GLY A 346 0.84 -28.15 -17.85
C GLY A 346 1.48 -28.50 -16.53
N GLY A 347 2.01 -27.50 -15.82
CA GLY A 347 2.59 -27.62 -14.49
C GLY A 347 3.66 -28.71 -14.41
N ALA A 348 3.58 -29.51 -13.34
CA ALA A 348 4.56 -30.55 -13.04
C ALA A 348 4.63 -31.65 -14.11
N ALA A 349 3.52 -31.98 -14.78
CA ALA A 349 3.49 -33.02 -15.81
C ALA A 349 4.29 -32.58 -17.05
N SER A 350 4.04 -31.36 -17.53
CA SER A 350 4.79 -30.76 -18.64
C SER A 350 6.26 -30.58 -18.29
N LEU A 351 6.56 -30.13 -17.06
CA LEU A 351 7.94 -29.96 -16.60
C LEU A 351 8.72 -31.29 -16.62
N SER A 352 8.12 -32.38 -16.13
CA SER A 352 8.75 -33.71 -16.16
C SER A 352 9.04 -34.14 -17.60
N VAL A 353 8.11 -33.92 -18.55
CA VAL A 353 8.31 -34.23 -19.98
C VAL A 353 9.36 -33.34 -20.65
N CYS A 354 9.53 -32.11 -20.15
CA CYS A 354 10.54 -31.18 -20.61
C CYS A 354 11.96 -31.64 -20.24
N GLU A 355 12.13 -32.14 -19.02
CA GLU A 355 13.44 -32.39 -18.42
C GLU A 355 13.88 -33.85 -18.56
N GLU A 356 12.95 -34.79 -18.40
CA GLU A 356 13.25 -36.21 -18.41
C GLU A 356 13.22 -36.80 -19.82
N GLU A 357 14.09 -37.78 -20.05
CA GLU A 357 14.02 -38.71 -21.18
C GLU A 357 13.93 -40.12 -20.59
N TRP A 358 12.98 -40.91 -21.06
CA TRP A 358 12.78 -42.28 -20.57
C TRP A 358 12.44 -43.23 -21.71
N THR A 359 12.78 -44.51 -21.53
CA THR A 359 12.49 -45.55 -22.52
C THR A 359 11.05 -46.00 -22.42
N VAL A 360 10.27 -45.79 -23.48
CA VAL A 360 8.88 -46.26 -23.56
C VAL A 360 8.88 -47.76 -23.88
N ALA A 361 8.38 -48.58 -22.97
CA ALA A 361 8.40 -50.03 -23.09
C ALA A 361 7.02 -50.67 -22.81
N GLY A 362 6.85 -51.91 -23.26
CA GLY A 362 5.67 -52.73 -22.99
C GLY A 362 4.35 -52.10 -23.44
N GLY A 363 3.34 -52.16 -22.58
CA GLY A 363 2.00 -51.67 -22.90
C GLY A 363 1.91 -50.17 -23.19
N ALA A 364 2.82 -49.35 -22.63
CA ALA A 364 2.85 -47.91 -22.93
C ALA A 364 3.29 -47.65 -24.38
N LEU A 365 4.26 -48.41 -24.89
CA LEU A 365 4.71 -48.31 -26.27
C LEU A 365 3.62 -48.78 -27.25
N ALA A 366 2.94 -49.89 -26.91
CA ALA A 366 1.82 -50.39 -27.72
C ALA A 366 0.68 -49.37 -27.83
N ARG A 367 0.28 -48.74 -26.71
CA ARG A 367 -0.73 -47.68 -26.71
C ARG A 367 -0.28 -46.45 -27.49
N ALA A 368 0.97 -46.01 -27.32
CA ALA A 368 1.51 -44.87 -28.05
C ALA A 368 1.52 -45.14 -29.56
N ARG A 369 1.88 -46.36 -29.99
CA ARG A 369 1.86 -46.73 -31.41
C ARG A 369 0.44 -46.77 -31.97
N ALA A 370 -0.49 -47.41 -31.26
CA ALA A 370 -1.89 -47.45 -31.64
C ALA A 370 -2.52 -46.04 -31.74
N ALA A 371 -2.19 -45.13 -30.81
CA ALA A 371 -2.65 -43.75 -30.87
C ALA A 371 -2.15 -43.01 -32.12
N LEU A 372 -0.91 -43.27 -32.54
CA LEU A 372 -0.37 -42.68 -33.77
C LEU A 372 -0.94 -43.31 -35.04
N ASP A 373 -1.23 -44.62 -35.01
CA ASP A 373 -1.82 -45.32 -36.15
C ASP A 373 -3.30 -44.90 -36.32
N ALA A 374 -3.98 -44.50 -35.25
CA ALA A 374 -5.34 -43.97 -35.28
C ALA A 374 -5.41 -42.47 -35.62
N ALA A 375 -4.30 -41.74 -35.51
CA ALA A 375 -4.27 -40.28 -35.65
C ALA A 375 -4.12 -39.79 -37.10
N TRP A 376 -3.65 -40.66 -37.99
CA TRP A 376 -3.50 -40.36 -39.43
C TRP A 376 -3.84 -41.61 -40.25
N GLU A 377 -4.38 -41.39 -41.45
CA GLU A 377 -4.37 -42.42 -42.48
C GLU A 377 -2.92 -42.75 -42.90
N GLU A 378 -2.69 -43.95 -43.45
CA GLU A 378 -1.33 -44.47 -43.70
C GLU A 378 -0.48 -43.53 -44.60
N ASP A 379 -1.12 -42.84 -45.54
CA ASP A 379 -0.49 -41.94 -46.50
C ASP A 379 -0.30 -40.49 -45.97
N GLU A 380 -0.97 -40.11 -44.88
CA GLU A 380 -0.92 -38.74 -44.32
C GLU A 380 0.02 -38.63 -43.12
N ARG A 381 0.52 -39.77 -42.63
CA ARG A 381 1.30 -39.82 -41.39
C ARG A 381 2.71 -39.25 -41.59
N PRO A 382 3.14 -38.30 -40.74
CA PRO A 382 4.51 -37.81 -40.78
C PRO A 382 5.52 -38.90 -40.40
N VAL A 383 6.69 -38.88 -41.04
CA VAL A 383 7.80 -39.77 -40.68
C VAL A 383 8.36 -39.35 -39.31
N LEU A 384 8.24 -40.23 -38.30
CA LEU A 384 8.70 -39.96 -36.94
C LEU A 384 9.97 -40.76 -36.60
N ARG A 385 11.00 -40.07 -36.12
CA ARG A 385 12.16 -40.67 -35.47
C ARG A 385 11.96 -40.68 -33.96
N ALA A 386 11.75 -41.87 -33.39
CA ALA A 386 11.57 -42.05 -31.95
C ALA A 386 12.92 -42.24 -31.23
N ARG A 387 13.11 -41.53 -30.12
CA ARG A 387 14.17 -41.73 -29.13
C ARG A 387 13.55 -41.68 -27.74
N GLY A 388 13.36 -42.85 -27.12
CA GLY A 388 12.64 -42.96 -25.86
C GLY A 388 11.23 -42.40 -25.97
N ASN A 389 10.88 -41.46 -25.09
CA ASN A 389 9.60 -40.75 -25.08
C ASN A 389 9.56 -39.51 -26.00
N ARG A 390 10.59 -39.25 -26.81
CA ARG A 390 10.69 -38.07 -27.70
C ARG A 390 10.64 -38.50 -29.17
N TRP A 391 9.62 -38.04 -29.88
CA TRP A 391 9.27 -38.49 -31.23
C TRP A 391 9.36 -37.27 -32.16
N THR A 392 10.43 -37.21 -32.95
CA THR A 392 10.75 -36.06 -33.78
C THR A 392 10.24 -36.25 -35.19
N VAL A 393 9.56 -35.25 -35.75
CA VAL A 393 9.14 -35.26 -37.14
C VAL A 393 10.36 -35.05 -38.03
N VAL A 394 10.62 -35.99 -38.94
CA VAL A 394 11.73 -35.89 -39.88
C VAL A 394 11.44 -34.78 -40.87
N GLY A 395 12.40 -33.87 -41.07
CA GLY A 395 12.27 -32.75 -42.01
C GLY A 395 11.48 -31.56 -41.48
N ALA A 396 10.96 -31.61 -40.24
CA ALA A 396 10.23 -30.49 -39.63
C ALA A 396 10.82 -30.09 -38.28
N GLY A 397 10.62 -28.83 -37.90
CA GLY A 397 10.98 -28.28 -36.59
C GLY A 397 10.04 -28.69 -35.45
N CYS A 398 9.43 -29.88 -35.51
CA CYS A 398 8.40 -30.34 -34.58
C CYS A 398 8.78 -31.64 -33.87
N GLN A 399 8.44 -31.75 -32.59
CA GLN A 399 8.65 -32.93 -31.77
C GLN A 399 7.45 -33.15 -30.86
N LEU A 400 7.00 -34.40 -30.77
CA LEU A 400 6.03 -34.84 -29.78
C LEU A 400 6.75 -35.54 -28.64
N ARG A 401 6.34 -35.26 -27.40
CA ARG A 401 6.87 -35.98 -26.24
C ARG A 401 5.75 -36.67 -25.47
N LEU A 402 5.94 -37.94 -25.19
CA LEU A 402 4.98 -38.74 -24.43
C LEU A 402 5.18 -38.56 -22.93
N GLY A 403 4.12 -38.13 -22.25
CA GLY A 403 4.05 -38.06 -20.80
C GLY A 403 3.81 -39.43 -20.16
N ARG A 404 4.16 -39.56 -18.87
CA ARG A 404 3.86 -40.77 -18.08
C ARG A 404 2.35 -40.95 -17.86
N ASP A 405 1.58 -39.88 -18.01
CA ASP A 405 0.13 -39.84 -18.05
C ASP A 405 -0.47 -40.33 -19.38
N GLY A 406 0.37 -40.65 -20.38
CA GLY A 406 -0.06 -41.10 -21.69
C GLY A 406 -0.52 -39.98 -22.64
N ARG A 407 -0.36 -38.71 -22.26
CA ARG A 407 -0.68 -37.56 -23.13
C ARG A 407 0.54 -37.15 -23.96
N TRP A 408 0.27 -36.54 -25.10
CA TRP A 408 1.28 -36.03 -26.03
C TRP A 408 1.47 -34.53 -25.85
N TRP A 409 2.72 -34.13 -25.63
CA TRP A 409 3.12 -32.75 -25.41
C TRP A 409 3.81 -32.21 -26.67
N PRO A 410 3.35 -31.07 -27.22
CA PRO A 410 3.92 -30.48 -28.41
C PRO A 410 5.19 -29.67 -28.12
N TYR A 411 6.23 -29.87 -28.91
CA TYR A 411 7.48 -29.13 -28.87
C TYR A 411 7.84 -28.61 -30.25
N ARG A 412 8.37 -27.39 -30.30
CA ARG A 412 8.87 -26.75 -31.51
C ARG A 412 10.35 -26.42 -31.37
N LYS A 413 11.09 -26.50 -32.46
CA LYS A 413 12.50 -26.11 -32.50
C LYS A 413 12.59 -24.58 -32.61
N GLU A 414 13.14 -23.94 -31.58
CA GLU A 414 13.46 -22.52 -31.54
C GLU A 414 14.99 -22.39 -31.42
N GLY A 415 15.65 -21.86 -32.46
CA GLY A 415 17.12 -21.90 -32.57
C GLY A 415 17.62 -23.35 -32.60
N ASP A 416 18.49 -23.72 -31.67
CA ASP A 416 19.00 -25.10 -31.54
C ASP A 416 18.32 -25.90 -30.41
N ARG A 417 17.15 -25.46 -29.94
CA ARG A 417 16.48 -26.06 -28.76
C ARG A 417 15.03 -26.41 -29.02
N TRP A 418 14.57 -27.44 -28.32
CA TRP A 418 13.17 -27.84 -28.30
C TRP A 418 12.45 -27.10 -27.17
N MET A 419 11.46 -26.28 -27.53
CA MET A 419 10.66 -25.50 -26.59
C MET A 419 9.22 -26.03 -26.55
N PRO A 420 8.59 -26.11 -25.35
CA PRO A 420 7.18 -26.43 -25.23
C PRO A 420 6.33 -25.46 -26.07
N ALA A 421 5.42 -25.98 -26.87
CA ALA A 421 4.65 -25.21 -27.84
C ALA A 421 3.17 -25.02 -27.46
N GLY A 422 2.66 -25.81 -26.50
CA GLY A 422 1.24 -25.82 -26.16
C GLY A 422 0.89 -26.92 -25.15
N ASP A 423 -0.41 -27.05 -24.92
CA ASP A 423 -0.98 -27.96 -23.93
C ASP A 423 -0.97 -29.42 -24.43
N ALA A 424 -1.17 -30.36 -23.52
CA ALA A 424 -1.17 -31.77 -23.86
C ALA A 424 -2.47 -32.22 -24.55
N ALA A 425 -2.35 -33.12 -25.52
CA ALA A 425 -3.49 -33.78 -26.14
C ALA A 425 -3.42 -35.30 -25.97
N HIS A 426 -4.58 -35.96 -25.97
CA HIS A 426 -4.64 -37.43 -26.04
C HIS A 426 -4.31 -37.93 -27.45
N ASP A 427 -4.76 -37.20 -28.46
CA ASP A 427 -4.49 -37.48 -29.86
C ASP A 427 -3.17 -36.81 -30.31
N PRO A 428 -2.20 -37.59 -30.82
CA PRO A 428 -0.92 -37.04 -31.29
C PRO A 428 -1.05 -36.15 -32.53
N ALA A 429 -2.10 -36.27 -33.37
CA ALA A 429 -2.30 -35.34 -34.48
C ALA A 429 -2.67 -33.95 -34.00
N THR A 430 -3.59 -33.88 -33.04
CA THR A 430 -3.95 -32.64 -32.34
C THR A 430 -2.72 -31.98 -31.69
N ALA A 431 -1.90 -32.74 -30.96
CA ALA A 431 -0.66 -32.22 -30.41
C ALA A 431 0.28 -31.71 -31.51
N LEU A 432 0.44 -32.45 -32.62
CA LEU A 432 1.34 -32.04 -33.68
C LEU A 432 0.89 -30.76 -34.37
N ALA A 433 -0.42 -30.59 -34.58
CA ALA A 433 -0.98 -29.37 -35.15
C ALA A 433 -0.59 -28.13 -34.32
N VAL A 434 -0.59 -28.23 -33.00
CA VAL A 434 -0.16 -27.15 -32.08
C VAL A 434 1.34 -26.87 -32.18
N ALA A 435 2.16 -27.88 -32.48
CA ALA A 435 3.61 -27.72 -32.63
C ALA A 435 4.00 -27.01 -33.94
N ARG A 436 3.20 -27.15 -35.00
CA ARG A 436 3.48 -26.57 -36.32
C ARG A 436 3.33 -25.04 -36.31
N PRO A 437 4.21 -24.29 -36.99
CA PRO A 437 4.03 -22.85 -37.17
C PRO A 437 2.82 -22.55 -38.06
N GLU A 438 2.11 -21.45 -37.80
CA GLU A 438 1.07 -20.95 -38.71
C GLU A 438 1.68 -20.66 -40.09
N GLY A 439 1.32 -21.46 -41.10
CA GLY A 439 1.76 -21.27 -42.49
C GLY A 439 2.52 -22.43 -43.15
N GLU A 440 2.83 -23.52 -42.44
CA GLU A 440 3.27 -24.77 -43.09
C GLU A 440 2.03 -25.61 -43.50
N GLU A 441 1.49 -25.32 -44.69
CA GLU A 441 0.55 -26.24 -45.37
C GLU A 441 1.20 -27.62 -45.50
N THR A 442 0.39 -28.67 -45.30
CA THR A 442 0.72 -30.05 -45.61
C THR A 442 1.22 -30.15 -47.04
N LEU A 443 2.54 -30.21 -47.22
CA LEU A 443 3.10 -30.69 -48.48
C LEU A 443 2.74 -32.17 -48.60
N PRO A 444 2.11 -32.57 -49.73
CA PRO A 444 1.58 -33.91 -49.94
C PRO A 444 2.67 -34.99 -50.00
#